data_AF-A0A1V5JKE9-F1
#
_entry.id   AF-A0A1V5JKE9-F1
#
_cell.length_a   1.000
_cell.length_b   1.000
_cell.length_c   1.000
_cell.angle_alpha   90.00
_cell.angle_beta   90.00
_cell.angle_gamma   90.00
#
_symmetry.space_group_name_H-M   'P 1'
#
loop_
_entity.id
_entity.type
_entity.pdbx_description
1 polymer ?
#
loop_
_entity_poly.entity_id
_entity_poly.type
_entity_poly.pdbx_seq_one_letter_code
_entity_poly.pdbx_strand_id
1 'polypeptide(L)' 'MLGFAGSGGKIWGLESFGFSAPYGVLDQKLGFTGENIAGEVKKLLGK' A
#
# COMPACT_ATOMS: atom_id res chain seq x y z
N MET A 1 -14.31 -7.91 -2.29
CA MET A 1 -13.41 -6.81 -1.88
C MET A 1 -14.01 -5.87 -0.82
N LEU A 2 -15.34 -5.78 -0.66
CA LEU A 2 -16.00 -5.08 0.46
C LEU A 2 -15.81 -5.72 1.85
N GLY A 3 -15.28 -6.95 1.94
CA GLY A 3 -15.27 -7.75 3.18
C GLY A 3 -14.14 -7.49 4.17
N PHE A 4 -13.18 -6.58 3.90
CA PHE A 4 -12.05 -6.33 4.80
C PHE A 4 -11.92 -4.85 5.19
N ALA A 5 -11.86 -3.95 4.21
CA ALA A 5 -11.63 -2.53 4.46
C ALA A 5 -12.92 -1.69 4.59
N GLY A 6 -14.10 -2.25 4.33
CA GLY A 6 -15.37 -1.52 4.32
C GLY A 6 -15.57 -0.62 3.09
N SER A 7 -16.70 0.08 3.02
CA SER A 7 -17.13 0.85 1.83
C SER A 7 -16.28 2.09 1.52
N GLY A 8 -15.63 2.67 2.54
CA GLY A 8 -14.73 3.81 2.40
C GLY A 8 -13.25 3.46 2.60
N GLY A 9 -12.92 2.17 2.77
CA GLY A 9 -11.55 1.74 3.02
C GLY A 9 -10.74 1.56 1.74
N LYS A 10 -9.43 1.67 1.89
CA LYS A 10 -8.45 1.40 0.84
C LYS A 10 -7.57 0.22 1.25
N ILE A 11 -7.26 -0.66 0.30
CA ILE A 11 -6.29 -1.75 0.48
C ILE A 11 -5.01 -1.34 -0.23
N TRP A 12 -3.87 -1.44 0.46
CA TRP A 12 -2.55 -1.34 -0.15
C TRP A 12 -1.98 -2.74 -0.29
N GLY A 13 -1.81 -3.20 -1.52
CA GLY A 13 -1.38 -4.55 -1.83
C GLY A 13 -0.71 -4.61 -3.19
N LEU A 14 -0.44 -5.82 -3.66
CA LEU A 14 0.17 -6.05 -4.98
C LEU A 14 -0.91 -6.19 -6.05
N GLU A 15 -0.82 -5.38 -7.09
CA GLU A 15 -1.70 -5.45 -8.27
C GLU A 15 -1.11 -6.33 -9.39
N SER A 16 0.11 -6.84 -9.20
CA SER A 16 0.84 -7.68 -10.15
C SER A 16 1.43 -8.92 -9.49
N PHE A 17 1.91 -9.86 -10.31
CA PHE A 17 2.81 -10.91 -9.87
C PHE A 17 4.12 -10.34 -9.28
N GLY A 18 4.82 -11.19 -8.54
CA GLY A 18 6.06 -10.84 -7.85
C GLY A 18 7.21 -10.47 -8.78
N PHE A 19 8.24 -9.89 -8.19
CA PHE A 19 9.45 -9.43 -8.87
C PHE A 19 10.68 -10.12 -8.27
N SER A 20 11.74 -10.27 -9.05
CA SER A 20 13.01 -10.84 -8.58
C SER A 20 13.96 -9.73 -8.11
N ALA A 21 13.94 -9.41 -6.82
CA ALA A 21 14.91 -8.53 -6.17
C ALA A 21 14.92 -8.74 -4.65
N PRO A 22 15.92 -8.23 -3.91
CA PRO A 22 15.91 -8.23 -2.45
C PRO A 22 14.70 -7.49 -1.88
N TYR A 23 14.13 -7.99 -0.78
CA TYR A 23 12.89 -7.46 -0.21
C TYR A 23 12.95 -5.94 0.06
N GLY A 24 14.06 -5.42 0.60
CA GLY A 24 14.17 -4.00 0.90
C GLY A 24 14.11 -3.10 -0.34
N VAL A 25 14.57 -3.59 -1.49
CA VAL A 25 14.43 -2.87 -2.78
C VAL A 25 12.98 -2.91 -3.24
N LEU A 26 12.30 -4.05 -3.07
CA LEU A 26 10.89 -4.21 -3.43
C LEU A 26 9.99 -3.34 -2.55
N ASP A 27 10.20 -3.31 -1.24
CA ASP A 27 9.41 -2.50 -0.31
C ASP A 27 9.49 -1.02 -0.66
N GLN A 28 10.69 -0.52 -0.98
CA GLN A 28 10.86 0.86 -1.44
C GLN A 28 10.17 1.14 -2.77
N LYS A 29 10.28 0.23 -3.75
CA LYS A 29 9.70 0.43 -5.09
C LYS A 29 8.18 0.27 -5.12
N LEU A 30 7.64 -0.64 -4.31
CA LEU A 30 6.23 -0.97 -4.24
C LEU A 30 5.51 -0.16 -3.14
N GLY A 31 6.23 0.72 -2.44
CA GLY A 31 5.68 1.66 -1.48
C GLY A 31 5.22 1.01 -0.16
N PHE A 32 5.78 -0.14 0.20
CA PHE A 32 5.59 -0.76 1.53
C PHE A 32 6.53 -0.13 2.58
N THR A 33 6.65 1.20 2.57
CA THR A 33 7.41 1.98 3.57
C THR A 33 6.47 2.75 4.48
N GLY A 34 6.90 2.99 5.72
CA GLY A 34 6.08 3.71 6.71
C GLY A 34 5.69 5.12 6.25
N GLU A 35 6.62 5.82 5.60
CA GLU A 35 6.41 7.16 5.06
C GLU A 35 5.35 7.18 3.96
N ASN A 36 5.40 6.22 3.03
CA ASN A 36 4.42 6.13 1.95
C ASN A 36 3.03 5.79 2.50
N ILE A 37 2.93 4.78 3.38
CA ILE A 37 1.66 4.39 3.99
C ILE A 37 1.06 5.52 4.82
N ALA A 38 1.87 6.26 5.59
CA ALA A 38 1.39 7.43 6.33
C ALA A 38 0.83 8.51 5.39
N GLY A 39 1.47 8.73 4.24
CA GLY A 39 0.97 9.62 3.19
C GLY A 39 -0.36 9.16 2.61
N GLU A 40 -0.51 7.88 2.30
CA GLU A 40 -1.76 7.31 1.78
C GLU A 40 -2.91 7.40 2.79
N VAL A 41 -2.63 7.20 4.09
CA VAL A 41 -3.64 7.37 5.15
C VAL A 41 -4.08 8.83 5.27
N LYS A 42 -3.17 9.79 5.20
CA LYS A 42 -3.52 11.22 5.21
C LYS A 42 -4.41 11.58 4.02
N LYS A 43 -4.07 11.14 2.81
CA LYS A 43 -4.90 11.31 1.61
C LYS A 43 -6.29 10.71 1.79
N LEU A 44 -6.39 9.50 2.35
CA LEU A 44 -7.67 8.85 2.62
C LEU A 44 -8.54 9.66 3.59
N LEU A 45 -7.92 10.32 4.58
CA LEU A 45 -8.60 11.15 5.58
C LEU A 45 -8.78 12.61 5.15
N GLY A 46 -8.34 13.00 3.95
CA GLY A 46 -8.37 14.38 3.47
C GLY A 46 -7.50 15.36 4.29
N LYS A 47 -6.35 14.88 4.78
CA LYS A 47 -5.39 15.65 5.59
C LYS A 47 -4.07 15.91 4.89
#